data_AF-A0A8D8GAC9-F1
#
_entry.id   AF-A0A8D8GAC9-F1
#
_cell.length_a   1.000
_cell.length_b   1.000
_cell.length_c   1.000
_cell.angle_alpha   90.00
_cell.angle_beta   90.00
_cell.angle_gamma   90.00
#
_symmetry.space_group_name_H-M   'P 1'
#
loop_
_entity.id
_entity.type
_entity.pdbx_description
1 polymer ?
#
loop_
_entity_poly.entity_id
_entity_poly.type
_entity_poly.pdbx_seq_one_letter_code
_entity_poly.pdbx_strand_id
1 'polypeptide(L)'
;MTMGDDTPVVTSLVLPILIRPILSQLERRDVVASQTLRAALTKAEQTHPGLTYELVMGIIKKGDIRDVNMNESILRLQGAATDTDLIEYRLNRTEDAFQELNKKSASLKRILSRIPDEITDRKTFLETIKEIASAI
;
A
#
# COMPACT_ATOMS: atom_id res chain seq x y z
N MET A 1 31.03 1.92 9.01
CA MET A 1 29.85 1.12 8.62
C MET A 1 28.65 1.78 9.25
N THR A 2 27.98 2.66 8.51
CA THR A 2 26.81 3.41 8.99
C THR A 2 25.60 2.48 8.93
N MET A 3 25.04 2.18 10.09
CA MET A 3 23.71 1.58 10.24
C MET A 3 22.76 2.37 9.34
N GLY A 4 22.28 1.77 8.26
CA GLY A 4 21.26 2.36 7.42
C GLY A 4 19.95 2.34 8.19
N ASP A 5 19.34 3.52 8.35
CA ASP A 5 18.07 3.78 9.01
C ASP A 5 17.11 2.59 9.05
N ASP A 6 16.83 2.08 10.25
CA ASP A 6 15.78 1.10 10.58
C ASP A 6 14.37 1.72 10.42
N THR A 7 14.14 2.50 9.37
CA THR A 7 12.81 3.00 9.05
C THR A 7 12.03 1.84 8.43
N PRO A 8 10.97 1.32 9.06
CA PRO A 8 10.23 0.17 8.54
C PRO A 8 9.74 0.47 7.12
N VAL A 9 9.93 -0.45 6.17
CA VAL A 9 9.47 -0.30 4.77
C VAL A 9 8.02 0.21 4.67
N VAL A 10 7.19 -0.19 5.63
CA VAL A 10 5.81 0.24 5.77
C VAL A 10 5.62 1.75 5.85
N THR A 11 6.55 2.52 6.42
CA THR A 11 6.40 3.98 6.56
C THR A 11 6.14 4.64 5.21
N SER A 12 6.94 4.27 4.20
CA SER A 12 6.82 4.77 2.83
C SER A 12 5.55 4.29 2.10
N LEU A 13 4.91 3.24 2.60
CA LEU A 13 3.76 2.60 1.97
C LEU A 13 2.42 3.07 2.56
N VAL A 14 2.40 3.69 3.74
CA VAL A 14 1.17 4.19 4.36
C VAL A 14 0.47 5.23 3.51
N LEU A 15 1.20 6.24 3.02
CA LEU A 15 0.62 7.28 2.18
C LEU A 15 -0.04 6.68 0.91
N PRO A 16 0.67 5.90 0.08
CA PRO A 16 0.09 5.38 -1.16
C PRO A 16 -0.99 4.30 -0.96
N ILE A 17 -0.84 3.40 0.03
CA ILE A 17 -1.71 2.22 0.15
C ILE A 17 -2.89 2.45 1.10
N LEU A 18 -2.72 3.26 2.15
CA LEU A 18 -3.77 3.49 3.14
C LEU A 18 -4.45 4.85 2.95
N ILE A 19 -3.68 5.94 2.95
CA ILE A 19 -4.24 7.28 2.97
C ILE A 19 -4.87 7.66 1.63
N ARG A 20 -4.20 7.40 0.50
CA ARG A 20 -4.71 7.79 -0.82
C ARG A 20 -6.08 7.20 -1.14
N PRO A 21 -6.33 5.89 -0.97
CA PRO A 21 -7.68 5.34 -1.20
C PRO A 21 -8.76 6.00 -0.33
N ILE A 22 -8.43 6.37 0.92
CA ILE A 22 -9.36 7.09 1.80
C ILE A 22 -9.68 8.48 1.21
N LEU A 23 -8.67 9.19 0.71
CA LEU A 23 -8.87 10.49 0.06
C LEU A 23 -9.64 10.36 -1.27
N SER A 24 -9.39 9.32 -2.07
CA SER A 24 -10.18 9.00 -3.27
C SER A 24 -11.65 8.78 -2.92
N GLN A 25 -11.95 8.14 -1.78
CA GLN A 25 -13.32 7.97 -1.29
C GLN A 25 -13.92 9.29 -0.79
N LEU A 26 -13.13 10.13 -0.11
CA LEU A 26 -13.55 11.46 0.35
C LEU A 26 -13.86 12.40 -0.82
N GLU A 27 -13.13 12.31 -1.93
CA GLU A 27 -13.32 13.14 -3.12
C GLU A 27 -14.73 13.01 -3.70
N ARG A 28 -15.37 11.84 -3.55
CA ARG A 28 -16.77 11.61 -3.96
C ARG A 28 -17.78 12.44 -3.14
N ARG A 29 -17.38 12.93 -1.97
CA ARG A 29 -18.21 13.75 -1.06
C ARG A 29 -17.80 15.21 -1.09
N ASP A 30 -16.51 15.47 -1.03
CA ASP A 30 -15.95 16.82 -1.04
C ASP A 30 -14.59 16.80 -1.75
N VAL A 31 -14.60 17.29 -2.99
CA VAL A 31 -13.41 17.37 -3.85
C VAL A 31 -12.39 18.34 -3.25
N VAL A 32 -12.83 19.49 -2.75
CA VAL A 32 -11.92 20.54 -2.25
C VAL A 32 -11.21 20.07 -0.99
N ALA A 33 -11.94 19.49 -0.04
CA ALA A 33 -11.35 18.93 1.18
C ALA A 33 -10.37 17.80 0.85
N SER A 34 -10.75 16.87 -0.04
CA SER A 34 -9.88 15.76 -0.44
C SER A 34 -8.57 16.25 -1.07
N GLN A 35 -8.66 17.18 -2.03
CA GLN A 35 -7.47 17.72 -2.70
C GLN A 35 -6.59 18.53 -1.74
N THR A 36 -7.19 19.29 -0.82
CA THR A 36 -6.44 20.04 0.20
C THR A 36 -5.65 19.09 1.11
N LEU A 37 -6.31 18.04 1.63
CA LEU A 37 -5.66 17.04 2.48
C LEU A 37 -4.58 16.27 1.72
N ARG A 38 -4.85 15.88 0.47
CA ARG A 38 -3.88 15.16 -0.38
C ARG A 38 -2.62 15.99 -0.57
N ALA A 39 -2.76 17.25 -0.95
CA ALA A 39 -1.62 18.15 -1.16
C ALA A 39 -0.81 18.36 0.12
N ALA A 40 -1.50 18.61 1.25
CA ALA A 40 -0.85 18.84 2.53
C ALA A 40 -0.07 17.60 3.02
N LEU A 41 -0.70 16.43 3.01
CA LEU A 41 -0.08 15.17 3.46
C LEU A 41 1.07 14.74 2.55
N THR A 42 0.91 14.89 1.24
CA THR A 42 1.99 14.60 0.28
C THR A 42 3.20 15.49 0.51
N LYS A 43 2.97 16.80 0.68
CA LYS A 43 4.05 17.75 0.94
C LYS A 43 4.73 17.49 2.29
N ALA A 44 3.95 17.17 3.32
CA ALA A 44 4.47 16.87 4.64
C ALA A 44 5.35 15.61 4.62
N GLU A 45 4.89 14.53 3.96
CA GLU A 45 5.66 13.30 3.78
C GLU A 45 6.95 13.51 2.98
N GLN A 46 6.91 14.33 1.92
CA GLN A 46 8.10 14.67 1.15
C GLN A 46 9.12 15.49 1.95
N THR A 47 8.64 16.35 2.85
CA THR A 47 9.51 17.18 3.70
C THR A 47 10.04 16.40 4.89
N HIS A 48 9.25 15.46 5.41
CA HIS A 48 9.58 14.63 6.56
C HIS A 48 9.08 13.19 6.33
N PRO A 49 9.91 12.33 5.69
CA PRO A 49 9.55 10.94 5.44
C PRO A 49 9.18 10.20 6.72
N GLY A 50 8.08 9.45 6.70
CA GLY A 50 7.54 8.74 7.86
C GLY A 50 6.46 9.50 8.64
N LEU A 51 6.28 10.80 8.39
CA LEU A 51 5.27 11.61 9.10
C LEU A 51 3.84 11.05 8.95
N THR A 52 3.48 10.55 7.76
CA THR A 52 2.16 9.96 7.53
C THR A 52 1.96 8.68 8.33
N TYR A 53 3.02 7.88 8.49
CA TYR A 53 2.99 6.70 9.34
C TYR A 53 2.80 7.07 10.81
N GLU A 54 3.56 8.05 11.31
CA GLU A 54 3.42 8.53 12.69
C GLU A 54 2.01 9.08 12.97
N LEU A 55 1.44 9.82 12.01
CA LEU A 55 0.06 10.30 12.09
C LEU A 55 -0.92 9.14 12.25
N VAL A 56 -0.82 8.10 11.41
CA VAL A 56 -1.69 6.92 11.47
C VAL A 56 -1.51 6.18 12.80
N MET A 57 -0.28 5.98 13.26
CA MET A 57 0.00 5.36 14.55
C MET A 57 -0.57 6.18 15.72
N GLY A 58 -0.51 7.51 15.63
CA GLY A 58 -1.13 8.43 16.57
C GLY A 58 -2.66 8.26 16.62
N ILE A 59 -3.31 8.10 15.47
CA ILE A 59 -4.76 7.85 15.36
C ILE A 59 -5.13 6.49 15.98
N ILE A 60 -4.40 5.42 15.63
CA ILE A 60 -4.61 4.05 16.16
C ILE A 60 -4.51 4.08 17.69
N LYS A 61 -3.45 4.69 18.22
CA LYS A 61 -3.24 4.84 19.66
C LYS A 61 -4.35 5.64 20.32
N LYS A 62 -4.80 6.72 19.70
CA LYS A 62 -5.87 7.57 20.25
C LYS A 62 -7.23 6.87 20.24
N GLY A 63 -7.46 5.97 19.28
CA GLY A 63 -8.68 5.17 19.17
C GLY A 63 -8.71 3.92 20.07
N ASP A 64 -7.67 3.66 20.87
CA ASP A 64 -7.48 2.40 21.63
C ASP A 64 -7.66 1.14 20.76
N ILE A 65 -7.25 1.21 19.49
CA ILE A 65 -7.27 0.06 18.59
C ILE A 65 -6.02 -0.77 18.90
N ARG A 66 -6.21 -1.93 19.53
CA ARG A 66 -5.13 -2.82 19.97
C ARG A 66 -4.75 -3.81 18.88
N ASP A 67 -3.53 -4.33 18.97
CA ASP A 67 -3.03 -5.45 18.18
C ASP A 67 -2.99 -5.25 16.65
N VAL A 68 -2.84 -4.01 16.19
CA VAL A 68 -2.68 -3.71 14.76
C VAL A 68 -1.25 -3.99 14.29
N ASN A 69 -1.07 -5.04 13.49
CA ASN A 69 0.15 -5.25 12.74
C ASN A 69 0.11 -4.45 11.44
N MET A 70 0.85 -3.35 11.38
CA MET A 70 0.88 -2.47 10.19
C MET A 70 1.50 -3.14 8.96
N ASN A 71 2.48 -4.04 9.12
CA ASN A 71 3.06 -4.78 8.00
C ASN A 71 2.02 -5.67 7.35
N GLU A 72 1.28 -6.43 8.17
CA GLU A 72 0.21 -7.30 7.71
C GLU A 72 -0.94 -6.51 7.08
N SER A 73 -1.36 -5.43 7.75
CA SER A 73 -2.47 -4.58 7.30
C SER A 73 -2.19 -3.94 5.95
N ILE A 74 -0.99 -3.37 5.77
CA ILE A 74 -0.59 -2.75 4.51
C ILE A 74 -0.45 -3.80 3.41
N LEU A 75 0.11 -4.99 3.70
CA LEU A 75 0.19 -6.08 2.73
C LEU A 75 -1.20 -6.53 2.27
N ARG A 76 -2.15 -6.68 3.20
CA ARG A 76 -3.54 -7.06 2.89
C ARG A 76 -4.23 -5.98 2.05
N LEU A 77 -4.06 -4.70 2.41
CA LEU A 77 -4.64 -3.56 1.68
C LEU A 77 -4.05 -3.38 0.27
N GLN A 78 -2.79 -3.76 0.05
CA GLN A 78 -2.14 -3.70 -1.26
C GLN A 78 -2.91 -4.49 -2.34
N GLY A 79 -3.62 -5.57 -1.96
CA GLY A 79 -4.45 -6.35 -2.87
C GLY A 79 -5.74 -5.67 -3.29
N ALA A 80 -6.28 -4.80 -2.43
CA ALA A 80 -7.52 -4.06 -2.65
C ALA A 80 -7.29 -2.70 -3.34
N ALA A 81 -6.05 -2.22 -3.39
CA ALA A 81 -5.71 -0.98 -4.06
C ALA A 81 -6.06 -1.05 -5.55
N THR A 82 -6.84 -0.07 -6.03
CA THR A 82 -7.27 -0.03 -7.43
C THR A 82 -6.17 0.52 -8.33
N ASP A 83 -6.28 0.28 -9.63
CA ASP A 83 -5.37 0.88 -10.63
C ASP A 83 -5.40 2.41 -10.59
N THR A 84 -6.50 3.01 -10.11
CA THR A 84 -6.64 4.46 -9.90
C THR A 84 -5.86 4.93 -8.67
N ASP A 85 -5.86 4.15 -7.59
CA ASP A 85 -5.12 4.47 -6.37
C ASP A 85 -3.61 4.31 -6.56
N LEU A 86 -3.20 3.42 -7.47
CA LEU A 86 -1.81 3.11 -7.80
C LEU A 86 -1.32 3.80 -9.08
N ILE A 87 -1.98 4.87 -9.53
CA ILE A 87 -1.68 5.53 -10.80
C ILE A 87 -0.21 5.99 -10.90
N GLU A 88 0.43 6.30 -9.78
CA GLU A 88 1.85 6.70 -9.71
C GLU A 88 2.81 5.53 -9.95
N TYR A 89 2.36 4.29 -9.74
CA TYR A 89 3.14 3.08 -9.95
C TYR A 89 2.77 2.34 -11.25
N ARG A 90 1.77 2.85 -11.98
CA ARG A 90 1.36 2.33 -13.28
C ARG A 90 2.07 3.11 -14.38
N LEU A 91 2.57 2.40 -15.38
CA LEU A 91 3.09 3.04 -16.59
C LEU A 91 1.91 3.49 -17.47
N ASN A 92 1.84 4.77 -17.79
CA ASN A 92 0.84 5.37 -18.70
C ASN A 92 1.16 5.14 -20.19
N ARG A 93 1.95 4.13 -20.49
CA ARG A 93 2.45 3.78 -21.83
C ARG A 93 1.52 2.78 -22.50
N THR A 94 1.03 3.08 -23.69
CA THR A 94 0.02 2.26 -24.38
C THR A 94 0.59 1.03 -25.07
N GLU A 95 1.91 0.93 -25.21
CA GLU A 95 2.55 -0.20 -25.88
C GLU A 95 2.37 -1.50 -25.10
N ASP A 96 2.13 -2.59 -25.82
CA ASP A 96 1.73 -3.89 -25.26
C ASP A 96 2.68 -4.38 -24.17
N ALA A 97 3.99 -4.21 -24.35
CA ALA A 97 4.99 -4.60 -23.36
C ALA A 97 4.80 -3.92 -22.00
N PHE A 98 4.42 -2.63 -21.98
CA PHE A 98 4.17 -1.90 -20.73
C PHE A 98 2.81 -2.27 -20.12
N GLN A 99 1.81 -2.56 -20.95
CA GLN A 99 0.53 -3.07 -20.46
C GLN A 99 0.67 -4.48 -19.85
N GLU A 100 1.49 -5.33 -20.46
CA GLU A 100 1.81 -6.66 -19.91
C GLU A 100 2.56 -6.54 -18.58
N LEU A 101 3.54 -5.63 -18.47
CA LEU A 101 4.24 -5.36 -17.22
C LEU A 101 3.30 -4.88 -16.11
N ASN A 102 2.40 -3.92 -16.41
CA ASN A 102 1.39 -3.45 -15.46
C ASN A 102 0.50 -4.62 -14.98
N LYS A 103 0.08 -5.50 -15.89
CA LYS A 103 -0.76 -6.67 -15.57
C LYS A 103 -0.01 -7.67 -14.68
N LYS A 104 1.23 -8.02 -15.01
CA LYS A 104 2.06 -8.94 -14.21
C LYS A 104 2.34 -8.38 -12.81
N SER A 105 2.71 -7.10 -12.72
CA SER A 105 2.91 -6.39 -11.45
C SER A 105 1.65 -6.39 -10.58
N ALA A 106 0.49 -6.08 -11.16
CA ALA A 106 -0.78 -6.11 -10.44
C ALA A 106 -1.14 -7.54 -9.96
N SER A 107 -0.91 -8.54 -10.81
CA SER A 107 -1.16 -9.95 -10.47
C SER A 107 -0.29 -10.41 -9.29
N LEU A 108 1.02 -10.14 -9.34
CA LEU A 108 1.94 -10.51 -8.27
C LEU A 108 1.57 -9.82 -6.96
N LYS A 109 1.26 -8.51 -6.97
CA LYS A 109 0.83 -7.78 -5.77
C LYS A 109 -0.44 -8.37 -5.15
N ARG A 110 -1.41 -8.80 -5.97
CA ARG A 110 -2.62 -9.48 -5.48
C ARG A 110 -2.30 -10.83 -4.84
N ILE A 111 -1.42 -11.63 -5.45
CA ILE A 111 -1.00 -12.91 -4.88
C ILE A 111 -0.35 -12.68 -3.51
N LEU A 112 0.63 -11.77 -3.43
CA LEU A 112 1.34 -11.44 -2.20
C LEU A 112 0.41 -10.90 -1.09
N SER A 113 -0.62 -10.15 -1.45
CA SER A 113 -1.57 -9.58 -0.48
C SER A 113 -2.37 -10.61 0.32
N ARG A 114 -2.44 -11.87 -0.15
CA ARG A 114 -3.15 -12.97 0.53
C ARG A 114 -2.29 -13.71 1.54
N ILE A 115 -0.98 -13.48 1.57
CA ILE A 115 -0.05 -14.14 2.51
C ILE A 115 -0.54 -14.04 3.96
N PRO A 116 -0.99 -12.87 4.47
CA PRO A 116 -1.55 -12.77 5.83
C PRO A 116 -2.65 -13.79 6.15
N ASP A 117 -3.49 -14.10 5.18
CA ASP A 117 -4.65 -14.97 5.35
C ASP A 117 -4.32 -16.45 5.09
N GLU A 118 -3.34 -16.71 4.21
CA GLU A 118 -3.01 -18.06 3.74
C GLU A 118 -1.85 -18.71 4.51
N ILE A 119 -0.97 -17.93 5.17
CA ILE A 119 0.26 -18.43 5.81
C ILE A 119 0.03 -19.46 6.93
N THR A 120 -1.13 -19.42 7.59
CA THR A 120 -1.46 -20.36 8.66
C THR A 120 -1.88 -21.74 8.16
N ASP A 121 -2.41 -21.83 6.93
CA ASP A 121 -2.75 -23.13 6.32
C ASP A 121 -1.62 -23.58 5.40
N ARG A 122 -0.86 -24.58 5.87
CA ARG A 122 0.33 -25.07 5.16
C ARG A 122 0.04 -25.49 3.71
N LYS A 123 -1.11 -26.13 3.46
CA LYS A 123 -1.45 -26.62 2.12
C LYS A 123 -1.71 -25.45 1.17
N THR A 124 -2.55 -24.51 1.58
CA THR A 124 -2.86 -23.29 0.81
C THR A 124 -1.60 -22.46 0.59
N PHE A 125 -0.79 -22.23 1.63
CA PHE A 125 0.44 -21.45 1.51
C PHE A 125 1.45 -22.05 0.52
N LEU A 126 1.55 -23.38 0.42
CA LEU A 126 2.41 -24.02 -0.59
C LEU A 126 1.91 -23.78 -2.02
N GLU A 127 0.60 -23.70 -2.24
CA GLU A 127 0.06 -23.28 -3.53
C GLU A 127 0.33 -21.80 -3.79
N THR A 128 0.16 -20.92 -2.80
CA THR A 128 0.52 -19.50 -2.89
C THR A 128 1.98 -19.30 -3.29
N ILE A 129 2.91 -20.10 -2.73
CA ILE A 129 4.34 -20.05 -3.10
C ILE A 129 4.55 -20.41 -4.57
N LYS A 130 3.85 -21.43 -5.09
CA LYS A 130 3.93 -21.79 -6.52
C LYS A 130 3.38 -20.68 -7.41
N GLU A 131 2.28 -20.05 -7.00
CA GLU A 131 1.70 -18.91 -7.72
C GLU A 131 2.66 -17.71 -7.74
N ILE A 132 3.32 -17.41 -6.62
CA ILE A 132 4.37 -16.38 -6.55
C ILE A 132 5.50 -16.71 -7.52
N ALA A 133 6.00 -17.94 -7.48
CA ALA A 133 7.10 -18.38 -8.35
C ALA A 133 6.73 -18.34 -9.84
N SER A 134 5.47 -18.57 -10.19
CA SER A 134 4.99 -18.47 -11.58
C SER A 134 4.78 -17.02 -12.03
N ALA A 135 4.56 -16.09 -11.12
CA ALA A 135 4.30 -14.69 -11.41
C ALA A 135 5.56 -13.82 -11.51
N ILE A 136 6.69 -14.32 -10.97
CA ILE A 136 8.04 -13.73 -11.08
C ILE A 136 8.72 -14.22 -12.36
#